data_AF-A0A1B6JTM8-F1
#
_entry.id   AF-A0A1B6JTM8-F1
#
_cell.length_a   1.000
_cell.length_b   1.000
_cell.length_c   1.000
_cell.angle_alpha   90.00
_cell.angle_beta   90.00
_cell.angle_gamma   90.00
#
_symmetry.space_group_name_H-M   'P 1'
#
loop_
_entity.id
_entity.type
_entity.pdbx_description
1 polymer ?
#
loop_
_entity_poly.entity_id
_entity_poly.type
_entity_poly.pdbx_seq_one_letter_code
_entity_poly.pdbx_strand_id
1 'polypeptide(L)'
;LALDAVTNLALLLVELLSPDVMYNGLPWPEEDFCKVTVERDLYIAQRLRSAPVVWSLLRVVASHRPALCYCSVLLRAAAAVAVGRWLAAAQQGKGPGEDTALVNRTVTLLEIMSLGQLLPPPLSSIALAVPHLPPQQVVLLLRECVWNYMRDHVPSPALFSRDPSGLMWRDPALSRPPKQYTETFRVILQRNIGKMGQLYAQLFIFSPTEP
;
A
#
# COMPACT_ATOMS: atom_id res chain seq x y z
N LEU A 1 20.12 -0.32 11.61
CA LEU A 1 20.51 1.11 11.74
C LEU A 1 19.78 1.70 12.94
N ALA A 2 20.26 2.80 13.53
CA ALA A 2 19.49 3.54 14.52
C ALA A 2 18.19 4.08 13.89
N LEU A 3 17.07 4.00 14.61
CA LEU A 3 15.76 4.42 14.10
C LEU A 3 15.77 5.87 13.63
N ASP A 4 16.41 6.78 14.38
CA ASP A 4 16.51 8.20 14.03
C ASP A 4 17.20 8.43 12.67
N ALA A 5 18.24 7.65 12.36
CA ALA A 5 18.93 7.75 11.08
C ALA A 5 18.02 7.32 9.92
N VAL A 6 17.18 6.30 10.13
CA VAL A 6 16.24 5.83 9.10
C VAL A 6 15.03 6.77 8.97
N THR A 7 14.59 7.39 10.07
CA THR A 7 13.61 8.48 10.04
C THR A 7 14.13 9.67 9.25
N ASN A 8 15.39 10.08 9.46
CA ASN A 8 16.01 11.15 8.67
C ASN A 8 16.11 10.77 7.19
N LEU A 9 16.46 9.52 6.87
CA LEU A 9 16.42 9.01 5.49
C LEU A 9 15.01 9.14 4.89
N ALA A 10 13.96 8.79 5.64
CA ALA A 10 12.58 8.89 5.18
C ALA A 10 12.19 10.34 4.86
N LEU A 11 12.57 11.29 5.72
CA LEU A 11 12.31 12.73 5.52
C LEU A 11 13.08 13.27 4.31
N LEU A 12 14.36 12.92 4.16
CA LEU A 12 15.16 13.31 2.99
C LEU A 12 14.60 12.74 1.68
N LEU A 13 14.09 11.50 1.70
CA LEU A 13 13.40 10.94 0.53
C LEU A 13 12.18 11.77 0.14
N VAL A 14 11.38 12.22 1.12
CA VAL A 14 10.22 13.08 0.85
C VAL A 14 10.67 14.42 0.26
N GLU A 15 11.68 15.05 0.86
CA GLU A 15 12.24 16.33 0.41
C GLU A 15 12.78 16.25 -1.02
N LEU A 16 13.45 15.16 -1.40
CA LEU A 16 14.06 14.99 -2.72
C LEU A 16 13.07 14.59 -3.83
N LEU A 17 11.92 14.03 -3.46
CA LEU A 17 10.98 13.42 -4.42
C LEU A 17 9.67 14.19 -4.55
N SER A 18 9.25 14.89 -3.50
CA SER A 18 8.08 15.77 -3.56
C SER A 18 8.48 17.14 -4.11
N PRO A 19 7.83 17.66 -5.16
CA PRO A 19 8.16 18.95 -5.76
C PRO A 19 7.79 20.14 -4.86
N ASP A 20 6.90 19.94 -3.88
CA ASP A 20 6.51 20.95 -2.90
C ASP A 20 6.19 20.33 -1.51
N VAL A 21 6.03 21.20 -0.50
CA VAL A 21 5.67 20.83 0.89
C VAL A 21 4.14 20.74 1.09
N MET A 22 3.37 21.25 0.13
CA MET A 22 1.93 21.36 0.25
C MET A 22 1.31 19.96 0.22
N TYR A 23 0.47 19.65 1.20
CA TYR A 23 -0.15 18.32 1.34
C TYR A 23 0.85 17.15 1.51
N ASN A 24 2.00 17.38 2.14
CA ASN A 24 2.93 16.31 2.58
C ASN A 24 2.52 15.65 3.91
N GLY A 25 1.36 16.03 4.45
CA GLY A 25 0.82 15.46 5.67
C GLY A 25 0.64 13.94 5.59
N LEU A 26 0.65 13.30 6.77
CA LEU A 26 0.41 11.86 6.91
C LEU A 26 -0.97 11.39 6.38
N PRO A 27 -2.07 12.14 6.58
CA PRO A 27 -3.39 11.68 6.17
C PRO A 27 -3.52 11.48 4.66
N TRP A 28 -4.21 10.42 4.28
CA TRP A 28 -4.65 10.24 2.89
C TRP A 28 -5.98 10.99 2.73
N PRO A 29 -6.17 11.76 1.66
CA PRO A 29 -7.41 12.48 1.42
C PRO A 29 -8.46 11.57 0.79
N GLU A 30 -9.66 12.10 0.63
CA GLU A 30 -10.68 11.51 -0.23
C GLU A 30 -10.15 11.30 -1.65
N GLU A 31 -10.60 10.25 -2.32
CA GLU A 31 -10.12 9.92 -3.67
C GLU A 31 -10.35 11.06 -4.67
N ASP A 32 -11.48 11.77 -4.56
CA ASP A 32 -11.77 12.93 -5.43
C ASP A 32 -10.74 14.05 -5.31
N PHE A 33 -10.08 14.18 -4.15
CA PHE A 33 -9.01 15.15 -3.95
C PHE A 33 -7.74 14.79 -4.77
N CYS A 34 -7.58 13.54 -5.20
CA CYS A 34 -6.47 13.17 -6.07
C CYS A 34 -6.49 13.95 -7.39
N LYS A 35 -7.68 14.41 -7.84
CA LYS A 35 -7.85 15.23 -9.05
C LYS A 35 -7.09 16.56 -8.97
N VAL A 36 -6.90 17.11 -7.77
CA VAL A 36 -6.16 18.37 -7.58
C VAL A 36 -4.67 18.16 -7.32
N THR A 37 -4.22 16.92 -7.12
CA THR A 37 -2.82 16.57 -6.87
C THR A 37 -2.18 15.71 -7.96
N VAL A 38 -2.88 15.52 -9.10
CA VAL A 38 -2.46 14.65 -10.22
C VAL A 38 -1.05 14.98 -10.71
N GLU A 39 -0.72 16.26 -10.91
CA GLU A 39 0.59 16.66 -11.42
C GLU A 39 1.72 16.23 -10.49
N ARG A 40 1.56 16.52 -9.19
CA ARG A 40 2.51 16.11 -8.15
C ARG A 40 2.63 14.60 -8.07
N ASP A 41 1.51 13.89 -8.08
CA ASP A 41 1.50 12.43 -7.93
C ASP A 41 2.18 11.76 -9.14
N LEU A 42 1.95 12.27 -10.35
CA LEU A 42 2.65 11.86 -11.57
C LEU A 42 4.15 12.18 -11.52
N TYR A 43 4.52 13.35 -11.00
CA TYR A 43 5.92 13.73 -10.80
C TYR A 43 6.63 12.75 -9.86
N ILE A 44 6.07 12.50 -8.67
CA ILE A 44 6.61 11.55 -7.69
C ILE A 44 6.71 10.14 -8.30
N ALA A 45 5.63 9.66 -8.93
CA ALA A 45 5.61 8.33 -9.55
C ALA A 45 6.64 8.21 -10.69
N GLN A 46 6.90 9.29 -11.43
CA GLN A 46 7.94 9.33 -12.45
C GLN A 46 9.32 9.20 -11.83
N ARG A 47 9.60 9.90 -10.72
CA ARG A 47 10.87 9.80 -10.00
C ARG A 47 11.10 8.42 -9.41
N LEU A 48 10.06 7.82 -8.81
CA LEU A 48 10.07 6.43 -8.35
C LEU A 48 10.35 5.47 -9.50
N ARG A 49 9.84 5.74 -10.70
CA ARG A 49 10.09 4.92 -11.89
C ARG A 49 11.50 5.09 -12.43
N SER A 50 12.05 6.30 -12.46
CA SER A 50 13.35 6.58 -13.06
C SER A 50 14.53 6.21 -12.17
N ALA A 51 14.33 6.01 -10.88
CA ALA A 51 15.38 5.68 -9.92
C ALA A 51 15.04 4.42 -9.09
N PRO A 52 15.39 3.21 -9.57
CA PRO A 52 15.11 1.95 -8.85
C PRO A 52 15.66 1.88 -7.42
N VAL A 53 16.76 2.60 -7.15
CA VAL A 53 17.35 2.72 -5.81
C VAL A 53 16.35 3.27 -4.79
N VAL A 54 15.42 4.14 -5.20
CA VAL A 54 14.42 4.72 -4.31
C VAL A 54 13.50 3.65 -3.72
N TRP A 55 13.08 2.66 -4.51
CA TRP A 55 12.30 1.53 -4.01
C TRP A 55 13.08 0.69 -2.99
N SER A 56 14.39 0.56 -3.18
CA SER A 56 15.26 -0.15 -2.22
C SER A 56 15.40 0.63 -0.92
N LEU A 57 15.54 1.96 -0.99
CA LEU A 57 15.56 2.83 0.18
C LEU A 57 14.22 2.81 0.92
N LEU A 58 13.10 2.83 0.21
CA LEU A 58 11.77 2.67 0.81
C LEU A 58 11.60 1.31 1.51
N ARG A 59 12.17 0.22 0.98
CA ARG A 59 12.21 -1.08 1.68
C ARG A 59 13.05 -1.02 2.96
N VAL A 60 14.21 -0.35 2.93
CA VAL A 60 15.03 -0.12 4.15
C VAL A 60 14.23 0.67 5.19
N VAL A 61 13.57 1.74 4.78
CA VAL A 61 12.69 2.55 5.64
C VAL A 61 11.53 1.71 6.21
N ALA A 62 10.88 0.91 5.38
CA ALA A 62 9.79 0.01 5.79
C ALA A 62 10.22 -1.05 6.82
N SER A 63 11.46 -1.53 6.74
CA SER A 63 11.99 -2.50 7.70
C SER A 63 12.29 -1.91 9.10
N HIS A 64 12.36 -0.57 9.23
CA HIS A 64 12.61 0.12 10.49
C HIS A 64 11.39 0.94 10.90
N ARG A 65 10.42 0.27 11.52
CA ARG A 65 9.17 0.90 11.95
C ARG A 65 9.43 1.93 13.05
N PRO A 66 8.67 3.04 13.10
CA PRO A 66 7.60 3.43 12.20
C PRO A 66 8.06 4.34 11.04
N ALA A 67 9.35 4.32 10.63
CA ALA A 67 9.91 5.35 9.74
C ALA A 67 9.15 5.53 8.41
N LEU A 68 8.53 4.47 7.88
CA LEU A 68 7.73 4.53 6.65
C LEU A 68 6.52 5.47 6.74
N CYS A 69 5.98 5.73 7.93
CA CYS A 69 4.93 6.70 8.17
C CYS A 69 5.27 8.07 7.57
N TYR A 70 6.53 8.51 7.73
CA TYR A 70 6.98 9.80 7.22
C TYR A 70 7.00 9.87 5.68
N CYS A 71 7.02 8.73 4.99
CA CYS A 71 6.92 8.66 3.53
C CYS A 71 5.47 8.62 3.01
N SER A 72 4.45 8.90 3.83
CA SER A 72 3.03 8.76 3.46
C SER A 72 2.68 9.46 2.14
N VAL A 73 3.20 10.66 1.88
CA VAL A 73 2.97 11.38 0.61
C VAL A 73 3.48 10.62 -0.61
N LEU A 74 4.63 9.95 -0.51
CA LEU A 74 5.21 9.17 -1.61
C LEU A 74 4.38 7.92 -1.89
N LEU A 75 3.95 7.23 -0.82
CA LEU A 75 3.12 6.03 -0.90
C LEU A 75 1.76 6.36 -1.52
N ARG A 76 1.15 7.46 -1.08
CA ARG A 76 -0.12 7.95 -1.59
C ARG A 76 -0.03 8.33 -3.07
N ALA A 77 0.98 9.09 -3.47
CA ALA A 77 1.20 9.46 -4.86
C ALA A 77 1.38 8.21 -5.75
N ALA A 78 2.17 7.24 -5.30
CA ALA A 78 2.35 5.97 -6.00
C ALA A 78 1.03 5.19 -6.12
N ALA A 79 0.22 5.15 -5.06
CA ALA A 79 -1.09 4.49 -5.04
C ALA A 79 -2.09 5.17 -5.99
N ALA A 80 -2.17 6.51 -5.99
CA ALA A 80 -3.06 7.28 -6.85
C ALA A 80 -2.75 7.03 -8.33
N VAL A 81 -1.45 7.08 -8.68
CA VAL A 81 -1.01 6.78 -10.05
C VAL A 81 -1.26 5.31 -10.39
N ALA A 82 -1.07 4.37 -9.47
CA ALA A 82 -1.40 2.97 -9.70
C ALA A 82 -2.89 2.78 -10.01
N VAL A 83 -3.80 3.38 -9.23
CA VAL A 83 -5.26 3.34 -9.47
C VAL A 83 -5.58 3.87 -10.87
N GLY A 84 -5.06 5.05 -11.25
CA GLY A 84 -5.30 5.64 -12.57
C GLY A 84 -4.78 4.77 -13.73
N ARG A 85 -3.60 4.15 -13.57
CA ARG A 85 -3.03 3.26 -14.60
C ARG A 85 -3.80 1.94 -14.74
N TRP A 86 -4.26 1.36 -13.63
CA TRP A 86 -5.11 0.18 -13.65
C TRP A 86 -6.50 0.47 -14.23
N LEU A 87 -7.05 1.66 -13.96
CA LEU A 87 -8.29 2.11 -14.58
C LEU A 87 -8.14 2.24 -16.10
N ALA A 88 -7.05 2.84 -16.58
CA ALA A 88 -6.76 2.92 -18.01
C ALA A 88 -6.59 1.52 -18.63
N ALA A 89 -5.88 0.60 -17.97
CA ALA A 89 -5.73 -0.78 -18.41
C ALA A 89 -7.08 -1.52 -18.49
N ALA A 90 -7.99 -1.26 -17.54
CA ALA A 90 -9.34 -1.81 -17.55
C ALA A 90 -10.17 -1.32 -18.75
N GLN A 91 -10.07 -0.03 -19.10
CA GLN A 91 -10.77 0.52 -20.27
C GLN A 91 -10.20 0.01 -21.59
N GLN A 92 -8.92 -0.35 -21.61
CA GLN A 92 -8.26 -0.95 -22.76
C GLN A 92 -8.54 -2.46 -22.91
N GLY A 93 -9.30 -3.06 -21.97
CA GLY A 93 -9.61 -4.49 -22.01
C GLY A 93 -8.40 -5.40 -21.74
N LYS A 94 -7.35 -4.88 -21.09
CA LYS A 94 -6.13 -5.68 -20.79
C LYS A 94 -6.43 -6.85 -19.87
N GLY A 95 -5.72 -7.95 -20.09
CA GLY A 95 -5.80 -9.15 -19.26
C GLY A 95 -5.00 -9.05 -17.95
N PRO A 96 -5.18 -10.03 -17.04
CA PRO A 96 -4.33 -10.19 -15.86
C PRO A 96 -2.86 -10.35 -16.26
N GLY A 97 -1.95 -9.61 -15.61
CA GLY A 97 -0.51 -9.76 -15.84
C GLY A 97 0.03 -9.16 -17.13
N GLU A 98 -0.83 -8.58 -18.00
CA GLU A 98 -0.41 -8.11 -19.33
C GLU A 98 0.58 -6.93 -19.26
N ASP A 99 0.32 -5.96 -18.37
CA ASP A 99 1.27 -4.87 -18.09
C ASP A 99 2.18 -5.25 -16.91
N THR A 100 3.22 -6.04 -17.19
CA THR A 100 4.16 -6.55 -16.17
C THR A 100 4.82 -5.44 -15.36
N ALA A 101 5.11 -4.30 -15.99
CA ALA A 101 5.71 -3.16 -15.29
C ALA A 101 4.72 -2.52 -14.30
N LEU A 102 3.44 -2.39 -14.67
CA LEU A 102 2.40 -1.93 -13.75
C LEU A 102 2.21 -2.93 -12.58
N VAL A 103 2.12 -4.22 -12.88
CA VAL A 103 2.02 -5.29 -11.86
C VAL A 103 3.18 -5.21 -10.87
N ASN A 104 4.43 -5.22 -11.34
CA ASN A 104 5.61 -5.21 -10.48
C ASN A 104 5.67 -3.98 -9.57
N ARG A 105 5.27 -2.81 -10.09
CA ARG A 105 5.20 -1.57 -9.32
C ARG A 105 4.11 -1.62 -8.24
N THR A 106 2.93 -2.10 -8.59
CA THR A 106 1.82 -2.24 -7.63
C THR A 106 2.16 -3.27 -6.55
N VAL A 107 2.72 -4.42 -6.90
CA VAL A 107 3.18 -5.43 -5.95
C VAL A 107 4.25 -4.85 -5.02
N THR A 108 5.28 -4.20 -5.56
CA THR A 108 6.35 -3.57 -4.76
C THR A 108 5.80 -2.53 -3.78
N LEU A 109 4.86 -1.69 -4.22
CA LEU A 109 4.22 -0.71 -3.33
C LEU A 109 3.50 -1.38 -2.16
N LEU A 110 2.67 -2.39 -2.45
CA LEU A 110 1.89 -3.11 -1.43
C LEU A 110 2.79 -3.89 -0.48
N GLU A 111 3.86 -4.51 -0.97
CA GLU A 111 4.87 -5.18 -0.14
C GLU A 111 5.55 -4.21 0.82
N ILE A 112 5.95 -3.02 0.35
CA ILE A 112 6.58 -1.99 1.18
C ILE A 112 5.61 -1.54 2.28
N MET A 113 4.36 -1.26 1.92
CA MET A 113 3.33 -0.87 2.90
C MET A 113 3.06 -1.98 3.92
N SER A 114 3.08 -3.24 3.49
CA SER A 114 2.89 -4.40 4.37
C SER A 114 4.09 -4.61 5.30
N LEU A 115 5.31 -4.50 4.78
CA LEU A 115 6.55 -4.59 5.56
C LEU A 115 6.59 -3.54 6.69
N GLY A 116 6.18 -2.32 6.36
CA GLY A 116 6.04 -1.21 7.31
C GLY A 116 4.82 -1.29 8.25
N GLN A 117 4.04 -2.38 8.22
CA GLN A 117 2.81 -2.55 9.01
C GLN A 117 1.78 -1.44 8.81
N LEU A 118 1.76 -0.83 7.62
CA LEU A 118 0.68 0.08 7.24
C LEU A 118 -0.55 -0.70 6.77
N LEU A 119 -0.35 -1.87 6.15
CA LEU A 119 -1.42 -2.79 5.77
C LEU A 119 -1.40 -4.02 6.70
N PRO A 120 -2.41 -4.20 7.57
CA PRO A 120 -2.54 -5.41 8.39
C PRO A 120 -3.11 -6.59 7.58
N PRO A 121 -2.97 -7.84 8.03
CA PRO A 121 -3.69 -8.97 7.45
C PRO A 121 -5.22 -8.77 7.51
N PRO A 122 -5.99 -9.13 6.47
CA PRO A 122 -5.56 -9.79 5.22
C PRO A 122 -5.06 -8.82 4.13
N LEU A 123 -5.15 -7.50 4.33
CA LEU A 123 -4.75 -6.48 3.34
C LEU A 123 -3.28 -6.60 2.93
N SER A 124 -2.42 -7.04 3.86
CA SER A 124 -1.00 -7.31 3.60
C SER A 124 -0.75 -8.37 2.51
N SER A 125 -1.77 -9.17 2.18
CA SER A 125 -1.68 -10.25 1.19
C SER A 125 -2.23 -9.87 -0.18
N ILE A 126 -2.72 -8.64 -0.35
CA ILE A 126 -3.24 -8.15 -1.65
C ILE A 126 -2.17 -8.25 -2.74
N ALA A 127 -0.90 -8.01 -2.39
CA ALA A 127 0.23 -8.12 -3.33
C ALA A 127 0.30 -9.49 -4.02
N LEU A 128 -0.06 -10.57 -3.33
CA LEU A 128 -0.07 -11.93 -3.89
C LEU A 128 -1.19 -12.14 -4.91
N ALA A 129 -2.29 -11.41 -4.81
CA ALA A 129 -3.42 -11.54 -5.70
C ALA A 129 -3.24 -10.74 -7.00
N VAL A 130 -2.64 -9.55 -6.94
CA VAL A 130 -2.52 -8.59 -8.06
C VAL A 130 -2.07 -9.22 -9.39
N PRO A 131 -1.05 -10.09 -9.46
CA PRO A 131 -0.59 -10.66 -10.74
C PRO A 131 -1.64 -11.51 -11.46
N HIS A 132 -2.66 -11.99 -10.74
CA HIS A 132 -3.62 -12.96 -11.23
C HIS A 132 -5.01 -12.39 -11.48
N LEU A 133 -5.22 -11.10 -11.18
CA LEU A 133 -6.51 -10.45 -11.27
C LEU A 133 -6.62 -9.56 -12.52
N PRO A 134 -7.80 -9.46 -13.13
CA PRO A 134 -8.04 -8.52 -14.21
C PRO A 134 -7.97 -7.07 -13.67
N PRO A 135 -7.59 -6.09 -14.51
CA PRO A 135 -7.42 -4.70 -14.11
C PRO A 135 -8.57 -4.11 -13.29
N GLN A 136 -9.83 -4.39 -13.66
CA GLN A 136 -11.02 -3.89 -12.97
C GLN A 136 -11.04 -4.33 -11.49
N GLN A 137 -10.63 -5.58 -11.21
CA GLN A 137 -10.59 -6.10 -9.85
C GLN A 137 -9.42 -5.50 -9.06
N VAL A 138 -8.27 -5.25 -9.70
CA VAL A 138 -7.14 -4.57 -9.05
C VAL A 138 -7.52 -3.14 -8.67
N VAL A 139 -8.24 -2.41 -9.54
CA VAL A 139 -8.78 -1.07 -9.20
C VAL A 139 -9.64 -1.12 -7.93
N LEU A 140 -10.56 -2.08 -7.84
CA LEU A 140 -11.42 -2.24 -6.67
C LEU A 140 -10.62 -2.55 -5.39
N LEU A 141 -9.59 -3.39 -5.47
CA LEU A 141 -8.74 -3.67 -4.31
C LEU A 141 -7.97 -2.42 -3.86
N LEU A 142 -7.38 -1.67 -4.79
CA LEU A 142 -6.62 -0.48 -4.45
C LEU A 142 -7.51 0.62 -3.85
N ARG A 143 -8.73 0.81 -4.37
CA ARG A 143 -9.66 1.84 -3.86
C ARG A 143 -10.32 1.41 -2.55
N GLU A 144 -11.03 0.27 -2.57
CA GLU A 144 -11.89 -0.14 -1.45
C GLU A 144 -11.10 -0.70 -0.26
N CYS A 145 -9.98 -1.37 -0.53
CA CYS A 145 -9.25 -2.08 0.52
C CYS A 145 -8.02 -1.30 0.99
N VAL A 146 -7.26 -0.69 0.07
CA VAL A 146 -6.01 0.00 0.41
C VAL A 146 -6.24 1.49 0.68
N TRP A 147 -6.82 2.22 -0.27
CA TRP A 147 -6.99 3.66 -0.17
C TRP A 147 -7.91 4.04 0.99
N ASN A 148 -9.12 3.48 1.02
CA ASN A 148 -10.10 3.75 2.08
C ASN A 148 -9.55 3.37 3.46
N TYR A 149 -8.81 2.26 3.58
CA TYR A 149 -8.18 1.88 4.84
C TYR A 149 -7.15 2.92 5.27
N MET A 150 -6.25 3.35 4.38
CA MET A 150 -5.18 4.32 4.69
C MET A 150 -5.70 5.73 4.97
N ARG A 151 -6.83 6.11 4.38
CA ARG A 151 -7.56 7.36 4.67
C ARG A 151 -8.06 7.35 6.12
N ASP A 152 -8.75 6.29 6.49
CA ASP A 152 -9.42 6.20 7.79
C ASP A 152 -8.45 5.78 8.92
N HIS A 153 -7.33 5.14 8.56
CA HIS A 153 -6.27 4.68 9.46
C HIS A 153 -4.94 5.34 9.08
N VAL A 154 -4.84 6.63 9.40
CA VAL A 154 -3.67 7.46 9.10
C VAL A 154 -2.38 6.75 9.56
N PRO A 155 -1.33 6.67 8.72
CA PRO A 155 -0.08 6.01 9.06
C PRO A 155 0.73 6.88 10.04
N SER A 156 0.29 6.92 11.30
CA SER A 156 0.90 7.72 12.36
C SER A 156 1.92 6.90 13.16
N PRO A 157 3.13 7.44 13.42
CA PRO A 157 4.09 6.82 14.33
C PRO A 157 3.53 6.50 15.72
N ALA A 158 2.54 7.27 16.19
CA ALA A 158 1.90 7.07 17.49
C ALA A 158 1.12 5.75 17.61
N LEU A 159 0.81 5.09 16.49
CA LEU A 159 0.14 3.78 16.47
C LEU A 159 1.10 2.62 16.75
N PHE A 160 2.41 2.88 16.82
CA PHE A 160 3.40 1.85 17.08
C PHE A 160 3.79 1.86 18.55
N SER A 161 3.79 0.67 19.15
CA SER A 161 4.23 0.44 20.52
C SER A 161 5.64 -0.16 20.51
N ARG A 162 6.39 0.06 21.59
CA ARG A 162 7.70 -0.54 21.76
C ARG A 162 7.54 -1.90 22.42
N ASP A 163 8.08 -2.94 21.80
CA ASP A 163 8.12 -4.29 22.38
C ASP A 163 9.23 -4.40 23.44
N PRO A 164 9.32 -5.53 24.17
CA PRO A 164 10.39 -5.75 25.15
C PRO A 164 11.80 -5.78 24.55
N SER A 165 11.94 -6.05 23.24
CA SER A 165 13.22 -6.01 22.53
C SER A 165 13.63 -4.59 22.11
N GLY A 166 12.76 -3.61 22.34
CA GLY A 166 12.97 -2.23 21.98
C GLY A 166 12.56 -1.87 20.56
N LEU A 167 12.00 -2.81 19.78
CA LEU A 167 11.50 -2.64 18.43
C LEU A 167 10.09 -2.06 18.43
N MET A 168 9.82 -1.19 17.46
CA MET A 168 8.50 -0.60 17.28
C MET A 168 7.62 -1.51 16.42
N TRP A 169 6.40 -1.77 16.85
CA TRP A 169 5.47 -2.64 16.16
C TRP A 169 4.01 -2.25 16.41
N ARG A 170 3.14 -2.63 15.48
CA ARG A 170 1.68 -2.61 15.64
C ARG A 170 1.19 -4.00 15.96
N ASP A 171 0.40 -4.11 17.04
CA ASP A 171 -0.22 -5.36 17.43
C ASP A 171 -1.21 -5.83 16.34
N PRO A 172 -0.99 -6.98 15.70
CA PRO A 172 -1.89 -7.53 14.70
C PRO A 172 -3.29 -7.85 15.27
N ALA A 173 -3.41 -8.13 16.57
CA ALA A 173 -4.71 -8.38 17.21
C ALA A 173 -5.55 -7.10 17.29
N LEU A 174 -4.92 -5.97 17.61
CA LEU A 174 -5.58 -4.66 17.69
C LEU A 174 -5.68 -3.96 16.33
N SER A 175 -4.85 -4.35 15.37
CA SER A 175 -4.80 -3.74 14.04
C SER A 175 -5.65 -4.46 13.00
N ARG A 176 -6.56 -5.35 13.41
CA ARG A 176 -7.42 -6.08 12.47
C ARG A 176 -8.31 -5.09 11.72
N PRO A 177 -8.28 -5.08 10.37
CA PRO A 177 -9.08 -4.17 9.58
C PRO A 177 -10.57 -4.57 9.66
N PRO A 178 -11.49 -3.61 9.85
CA PRO A 178 -12.93 -3.87 9.79
C PRO A 178 -13.37 -4.50 8.46
N LYS A 179 -14.50 -5.21 8.49
CA LYS A 179 -15.05 -5.92 7.31
C LYS A 179 -15.23 -5.01 6.08
N GLN A 180 -15.55 -3.73 6.29
CA GLN A 180 -15.73 -2.78 5.19
C GLN A 180 -14.50 -2.63 4.28
N TYR A 181 -13.28 -2.88 4.79
CA TYR A 181 -12.05 -2.81 3.99
C TYR A 181 -11.60 -4.18 3.46
N THR A 182 -12.18 -5.28 3.94
CA THR A 182 -11.74 -6.65 3.60
C THR A 182 -12.74 -7.42 2.76
N GLU A 183 -14.02 -7.04 2.78
CA GLU A 183 -15.09 -7.77 2.11
C GLU A 183 -14.91 -7.76 0.57
N THR A 184 -14.52 -6.63 -0.02
CA THR A 184 -14.21 -6.55 -1.45
C THR A 184 -13.10 -7.54 -1.82
N PHE A 185 -12.05 -7.64 -0.99
CA PHE A 185 -10.97 -8.60 -1.22
C PHE A 185 -11.46 -10.04 -1.11
N ARG A 186 -12.25 -10.35 -0.07
CA ARG A 186 -12.89 -11.65 0.12
C ARG A 186 -13.71 -12.07 -1.09
N VAL A 187 -14.61 -11.21 -1.57
CA VAL A 187 -15.49 -11.47 -2.72
C VAL A 187 -14.68 -11.66 -4.01
N ILE A 188 -13.63 -10.86 -4.23
CA ILE A 188 -12.76 -11.01 -5.40
C ILE A 188 -12.05 -12.37 -5.38
N LEU A 189 -11.52 -12.82 -4.24
CA LEU A 189 -10.91 -14.14 -4.16
C LEU A 189 -11.93 -15.27 -4.39
N GLN A 190 -13.16 -15.15 -3.87
CA GLN A 190 -14.22 -16.12 -4.13
C GLN A 190 -14.62 -16.19 -5.61
N ARG A 191 -14.71 -15.04 -6.29
CA ARG A 191 -14.98 -15.00 -7.74
C ARG A 191 -13.88 -15.65 -8.57
N ASN A 192 -12.65 -15.69 -8.03
CA ASN A 192 -11.49 -16.30 -8.67
C ASN A 192 -11.05 -17.59 -7.96
N ILE A 193 -11.97 -18.30 -7.29
CA ILE A 193 -11.61 -19.43 -6.40
C ILE A 193 -10.82 -20.53 -7.10
N GLY A 194 -11.05 -20.74 -8.41
CA GLY A 194 -10.32 -21.73 -9.20
C GLY A 194 -8.80 -21.49 -9.25
N LYS A 195 -8.34 -20.23 -9.12
CA LYS A 195 -6.91 -19.87 -9.05
C LYS A 195 -6.49 -19.43 -7.64
N MET A 196 -7.40 -18.81 -6.90
CA MET A 196 -7.12 -18.14 -5.63
C MET A 196 -7.62 -18.91 -4.40
N GLY A 197 -8.13 -20.14 -4.56
CA GLY A 197 -8.76 -20.90 -3.49
C GLY A 197 -7.84 -21.14 -2.28
N GLN A 198 -6.56 -21.42 -2.52
CA GLN A 198 -5.58 -21.58 -1.44
C GLN A 198 -5.39 -20.29 -0.65
N LEU A 199 -5.21 -19.15 -1.36
CA LEU A 199 -5.07 -17.84 -0.73
C LEU A 199 -6.35 -17.46 0.04
N TYR A 200 -7.52 -17.71 -0.54
CA TYR A 200 -8.81 -17.49 0.12
C TYR A 200 -8.91 -18.26 1.44
N ALA A 201 -8.60 -19.57 1.41
CA ALA A 201 -8.68 -20.42 2.59
C ALA A 201 -7.71 -19.96 3.68
N GLN A 202 -6.47 -19.64 3.33
CA GLN A 202 -5.46 -19.13 4.28
C GLN A 202 -5.92 -17.84 4.96
N LEU A 203 -6.49 -16.90 4.21
CA LEU A 203 -6.83 -15.58 4.74
C LEU A 203 -8.16 -15.52 5.49
N PHE A 204 -9.16 -16.31 5.06
CA PHE A 204 -10.54 -16.15 5.52
C PHE A 204 -11.17 -17.41 6.14
N ILE A 205 -10.51 -18.57 6.09
CA ILE A 205 -10.99 -19.83 6.70
C ILE A 205 -10.06 -20.26 7.83
N PHE A 206 -8.76 -20.37 7.55
CA PHE A 206 -7.77 -20.90 8.49
C PHE A 206 -7.10 -19.82 9.33
N SER A 207 -7.21 -18.55 8.92
CA SER A 207 -6.87 -17.44 9.81
C SER A 207 -7.80 -17.52 11.01
N PRO A 208 -7.29 -17.46 12.26
CA PRO A 208 -8.11 -17.56 13.46
C PRO A 208 -9.20 -16.49 13.44
N THR A 209 -10.41 -16.91 13.10
CA THR A 209 -11.66 -16.19 13.35
C THR A 209 -11.89 -16.18 14.85
N GLU A 210 -12.47 -15.08 15.35
CA GLU A 210 -12.80 -14.84 16.76
C GLU A 210 -13.44 -16.06 17.48
N PRO A 211 -13.36 -16.14 18.82
CA PRO A 211 -14.30 -16.94 19.60
C PRO A 211 -15.75 -16.49 19.37
#